data_AF-A0A522D135-F1
#
_entry.id   AF-A0A522D135-F1
#
_cell.length_a   1.000
_cell.length_b   1.000
_cell.length_c   1.000
_cell.angle_alpha   90.00
_cell.angle_beta   90.00
_cell.angle_gamma   90.00
#
_symmetry.space_group_name_H-M   'P 1'
#
loop_
_entity.id
_entity.type
_entity.pdbx_description
1 polymer ?
#
loop_
_entity_poly.entity_id
_entity_poly.type
_entity_poly.pdbx_seq_one_letter_code
_entity_poly.pdbx_strand_id
1 'polypeptide(L)' 'MIDYSTFTEEALEARWKDLSQDHADLDAAIQALAASPVPDLVVIGRLKRKKLALKDELARIEHYLNPDIIA' A
#
# COMPACT_ATOMS: atom_id res chain seq x y z
N MET A 1 1.77 -7.34 14.05
CA MET A 1 2.68 -6.63 13.13
C MET A 1 3.57 -7.69 12.52
N ILE A 2 3.71 -7.74 11.20
CA ILE A 2 4.57 -8.73 10.54
C ILE A 2 6.02 -8.30 10.79
N ASP A 3 6.85 -9.23 11.25
CA ASP A 3 8.28 -9.04 11.38
C ASP A 3 8.95 -9.49 10.08
N TYR A 4 9.60 -8.56 9.39
CA TYR A 4 10.22 -8.79 8.09
C TYR A 4 11.71 -9.16 8.19
N SER A 5 12.29 -9.13 9.40
CA SER A 5 13.72 -9.41 9.62
C SER A 5 14.15 -10.84 9.24
N THR A 6 13.19 -11.78 9.18
CA THR A 6 13.46 -13.18 8.83
C THR A 6 13.20 -13.52 7.36
N PHE A 7 12.75 -12.56 6.55
CA PHE A 7 12.44 -12.77 5.13
C PHE A 7 13.70 -12.62 4.28
N THR A 8 13.78 -13.36 3.18
CA THR A 8 14.84 -13.15 2.18
C THR A 8 14.54 -11.90 1.35
N GLU A 9 15.55 -11.33 0.71
CA GLU A 9 15.40 -10.15 -0.14
C GLU A 9 14.38 -10.39 -1.26
N GLU A 10 14.42 -11.55 -1.92
CA GLU A 10 13.48 -11.90 -2.99
C GLU A 10 12.03 -12.01 -2.48
N ALA A 11 11.85 -12.51 -1.25
CA ALA A 11 10.54 -12.59 -0.61
C ALA A 11 10.00 -11.20 -0.24
N LEU A 12 10.87 -10.30 0.20
CA LEU A 12 10.53 -8.90 0.47
C LEU A 12 10.16 -8.16 -0.83
N GLU A 13 10.91 -8.33 -1.90
CA GLU A 13 10.62 -7.74 -3.22
C GLU A 13 9.28 -8.24 -3.77
N ALA A 14 9.04 -9.55 -3.73
CA ALA A 14 7.77 -10.13 -4.16
C ALA A 14 6.60 -9.56 -3.35
N ARG A 15 6.75 -9.49 -2.02
CA ARG A 15 5.73 -8.94 -1.14
C ARG A 15 5.50 -7.44 -1.38
N TRP A 16 6.57 -6.67 -1.59
CA TRP A 16 6.49 -5.25 -1.91
C TRP A 16 5.73 -5.04 -3.22
N LYS A 17 6.04 -5.84 -4.24
CA LYS A 17 5.37 -5.76 -5.54
C LYS A 17 3.88 -6.04 -5.45
N ASP A 18 3.49 -7.08 -4.71
CA ASP A 18 2.07 -7.41 -4.47
C ASP A 18 1.35 -6.25 -3.77
N LEU A 19 1.92 -5.74 -2.67
CA LEU A 19 1.32 -4.63 -1.92
C LEU A 19 1.28 -3.33 -2.73
N SER A 20 2.26 -3.10 -3.59
CA SER A 20 2.32 -1.93 -4.48
C SER A 20 1.23 -2.02 -5.54
N GLN A 21 0.97 -3.22 -6.08
CA GLN A 21 -0.13 -3.45 -7.01
C GLN A 21 -1.48 -3.23 -6.32
N ASP A 22 -1.70 -3.83 -5.14
CA ASP A 22 -2.93 -3.64 -4.36
C ASP A 22 -3.18 -2.16 -4.04
N HIS A 23 -2.11 -1.42 -3.70
CA HIS A 23 -2.19 0.01 -3.44
C HIS A 23 -2.57 0.82 -4.69
N ALA A 24 -2.02 0.47 -5.85
CA ALA A 24 -2.38 1.10 -7.13
C ALA A 24 -3.84 0.81 -7.52
N ASP A 25 -4.30 -0.42 -7.32
CA ASP A 25 -5.67 -0.83 -7.60
C ASP A 25 -6.68 -0.11 -6.69
N LEU A 26 -6.35 0.05 -5.40
CA LEU A 26 -7.14 0.87 -4.48
C LEU A 26 -7.21 2.33 -4.92
N ASP A 27 -6.11 2.89 -5.44
CA ASP A 27 -6.12 4.26 -5.94
C ASP A 27 -7.02 4.41 -7.16
N ALA A 28 -6.91 3.50 -8.13
CA ALA A 28 -7.77 3.47 -9.31
C ALA A 28 -9.26 3.36 -8.92
N ALA A 29 -9.59 2.50 -7.95
CA ALA A 29 -10.94 2.39 -7.42
C ALA A 29 -11.43 3.68 -6.74
N ILE A 30 -10.57 4.35 -5.96
CA ILE A 30 -10.91 5.66 -5.35
C ILE A 30 -11.19 6.71 -6.42
N GLN A 31 -10.36 6.79 -7.47
CA GLN A 31 -10.54 7.75 -8.56
C GLN A 31 -11.85 7.49 -9.32
N ALA A 32 -12.15 6.21 -9.62
CA ALA A 32 -13.40 5.83 -10.27
C ALA A 32 -14.63 6.21 -9.44
N LEU A 33 -14.61 5.97 -8.12
CA LEU A 33 -15.71 6.36 -7.22
C LEU A 33 -15.84 7.88 -7.09
N ALA A 34 -14.72 8.60 -7.06
CA ALA A 34 -14.69 10.05 -6.96
C ALA A 34 -15.20 10.74 -8.23
N ALA A 35 -15.05 10.09 -9.40
CA ALA A 35 -15.56 10.57 -10.68
C ALA A 35 -17.06 10.31 -10.91
N SER A 36 -17.72 9.56 -10.01
CA SER A 36 -19.16 9.32 -10.09
C SER A 36 -19.97 10.61 -9.90
N PRO A 37 -21.11 10.80 -10.60
CA PRO A 37 -21.98 11.98 -10.42
C PRO A 37 -22.43 12.23 -8.96
N VAL A 38 -22.52 11.15 -8.17
CA VAL A 38 -22.77 11.22 -6.73
C VAL A 38 -21.72 10.33 -6.04
N PRO A 39 -20.60 10.92 -5.56
CA PRO A 39 -19.54 10.16 -4.91
C PRO A 39 -19.98 9.61 -3.56
N ASP A 40 -19.76 8.31 -3.32
CA ASP A 40 -19.94 7.72 -1.98
C ASP A 40 -18.71 8.04 -1.11
N LEU A 41 -18.80 9.14 -0.38
CA LEU A 41 -17.72 9.63 0.49
C LEU A 41 -17.37 8.65 1.63
N VAL A 42 -18.34 7.84 2.09
CA VAL A 42 -18.11 6.85 3.15
C VAL A 42 -17.25 5.70 2.62
N VAL A 43 -17.58 5.20 1.43
CA VAL A 43 -16.80 4.15 0.76
C VAL A 43 -15.41 4.67 0.39
N ILE A 44 -15.31 5.87 -0.21
CA ILE A 44 -14.02 6.51 -0.51
C ILE A 44 -13.17 6.64 0.75
N GLY A 45 -13.75 7.08 1.87
CA GLY A 45 -13.04 7.19 3.14
C GLY A 45 -12.52 5.84 3.66
N ARG A 46 -13.29 4.76 3.50
CA ARG A 46 -12.85 3.39 3.85
C ARG A 46 -11.68 2.93 2.97
N LEU A 47 -11.76 3.17 1.66
CA LEU A 47 -10.71 2.82 0.70
C LEU A 47 -9.42 3.60 0.97
N LYS A 48 -9.52 4.91 1.25
CA LYS A 48 -8.36 5.74 1.61
C LYS A 48 -7.64 5.24 2.86
N ARG A 49 -8.38 4.79 3.89
CA ARG A 49 -7.78 4.18 5.10
C ARG A 49 -7.04 2.89 4.78
N LYS A 50 -7.61 2.02 3.94
CA LYS A 50 -6.94 0.81 3.47
C LYS A 50 -5.68 1.13 2.67
N LYS A 51 -5.77 2.10 1.75
CA LYS A 51 -4.64 2.59 0.95
C LYS A 51 -3.50 3.11 1.84
N LEU A 52 -3.83 3.88 2.88
CA LEU A 52 -2.84 4.37 3.85
C LEU A 52 -2.15 3.22 4.58
N ALA A 53 -2.90 2.22 5.05
CA ALA A 53 -2.33 1.06 5.72
C ALA A 53 -1.38 0.25 4.81
N LEU A 54 -1.70 0.11 3.52
CA LEU A 54 -0.81 -0.52 2.54
C LEU A 54 0.45 0.32 2.31
N LYS A 55 0.32 1.66 2.21
CA LYS A 55 1.46 2.57 2.10
C LYS A 55 2.40 2.44 3.30
N ASP A 56 1.85 2.37 4.51
CA ASP A 56 2.64 2.21 5.73
C ASP A 56 3.36 0.85 5.77
N GLU A 57 2.76 -0.21 5.24
CA GLU A 57 3.40 -1.53 5.10
C GLU A 57 4.50 -1.52 4.02
N LEU A 58 4.24 -0.89 2.87
CA LEU A 58 5.23 -0.71 1.80
C LEU A 58 6.47 0.02 2.33
N ALA A 59 6.29 1.10 3.09
CA ALA A 59 7.40 1.85 3.70
C ALA A 59 8.20 0.99 4.69
N ARG A 60 7.52 0.09 5.44
CA ARG A 60 8.22 -0.86 6.31
C ARG A 60 9.08 -1.82 5.50
N ILE A 61 8.53 -2.45 4.46
CA ILE A 61 9.30 -3.39 3.61
C ILE A 61 10.45 -2.68 2.89
N GLU A 62 10.21 -1.47 2.41
CA GLU A 62 11.23 -0.62 1.76
C GLU A 62 12.39 -0.32 2.71
N HIS A 63 12.13 -0.14 4.01
CA HIS A 63 13.19 0.00 5.02
C HIS A 63 14.06 -1.26 5.15
N TYR A 64 13.49 -2.46 4.99
CA TYR A 64 14.27 -3.70 5.02
C TYR A 64 15.02 -3.97 3.71
N LEU A 65 14.44 -3.58 2.56
CA LEU A 65 15.08 -3.70 1.25
C LEU A 65 16.20 -2.66 1.05
N ASN A 66 15.96 -1.43 1.50
CA ASN A 66 16.85 -0.29 1.31
C ASN A 66 16.98 0.49 2.64
N PRO A 67 17.85 0.04 3.55
CA PRO A 67 18.00 0.63 4.88
C PRO A 67 18.42 2.12 4.87
N ASP A 68 18.96 2.62 3.76
CA ASP A 68 19.42 4.01 3.58
C ASP A 68 18.33 5.03 3.16
N ILE A 69 17.09 4.62 2.83
CA ILE A 69 16.07 5.54 2.27
C ILE A 69 15.37 6.40 3.34
N ILE A 70 15.54 6.09 4.63
CA ILE A 70 14.85 6.76 5.77
C ILE A 70 15.86 7.39 6.77
N ALA A 71 16.97 7.93 6.27
CA ALA A 71 17.94 8.72 7.06
C ALA A 71 17.64 10.23 7.00
#